data_AF-A0A250ID80-F1
#
_entry.id   AF-A0A250ID80-F1
#
_cell.length_a   1.000
_cell.length_b   1.000
_cell.length_c   1.000
_cell.angle_alpha   90.00
_cell.angle_beta   90.00
_cell.angle_gamma   90.00
#
_symmetry.space_group_name_H-M   'P 1'
#
loop_
_entity.id
_entity.type
_entity.pdbx_description
1 polymer ?
#
loop_
_entity_poly.entity_id
_entity_poly.type
_entity_poly.pdbx_seq_one_letter_code
_entity_poly.pdbx_strand_id
1 'polypeptide(L)'
;MRSAEPFEPRLESTAEPGIFRVESRPLGQVLPANLLSGGPPFDVAPDQTAMELLETGLAEALSGATNSTAFDAGLLETFSAFARLFEQGVELIEFVQERVLRMDRDAVERMAHLRRQMPASRAVWIAGTLDLPRPGDRVFTLVPRSGAVLKGLAEQMEPARLLALRGRSVVVSGMVAFRPSGAIARIHAEQMHEASARDLELWSDVPGPLWSLPGEGWSRADPETRLSFEALLGSRPEEDEESEEDFLAALEEMS
;
A
#
# COMPACT_ATOMS: atom_id res chain seq x y z
N MET A 1 7.59 13.03 18.30
CA MET A 1 7.32 11.57 18.25
C MET A 1 7.38 11.03 19.67
N ARG A 2 6.25 10.66 20.28
CA ARG A 2 6.30 9.80 21.48
C ARG A 2 6.53 8.39 20.95
N SER A 3 7.64 7.77 21.33
CA SER A 3 7.92 6.37 21.05
C SER A 3 6.70 5.57 21.51
N ALA A 4 6.08 4.79 20.62
CA ALA A 4 5.29 3.67 21.09
C ALA A 4 6.19 2.84 22.01
N GLU A 5 5.65 2.29 23.09
CA GLU A 5 6.40 1.26 23.80
C GLU A 5 6.80 0.20 22.77
N PRO A 6 8.06 -0.29 22.80
CA PRO A 6 8.49 -1.31 21.86
C PRO A 6 7.51 -2.48 21.97
N PHE A 7 6.92 -2.85 20.83
CA PHE A 7 6.11 -4.05 20.74
C PHE A 7 7.05 -5.23 20.95
N GLU A 8 7.15 -5.70 22.19
CA GLU A 8 7.96 -6.85 22.55
C GLU A 8 7.03 -8.07 22.70
N PRO A 9 6.97 -8.97 21.70
CA PRO A 9 6.29 -10.23 21.88
C PRO A 9 6.97 -11.02 23.00
N ARG A 10 6.15 -11.68 23.84
CA ARG A 10 6.70 -12.55 24.88
C ARG A 10 7.07 -13.88 24.26
N LEU A 11 8.35 -14.21 24.29
CA LEU A 11 8.88 -15.48 23.84
C LEU A 11 9.21 -16.36 25.04
N GLU A 12 8.49 -17.46 25.18
CA GLU A 12 8.80 -18.49 26.18
C GLU A 12 9.30 -19.74 25.47
N SER A 13 10.53 -20.15 25.77
CA SER A 13 11.01 -21.47 25.39
C SER A 13 10.29 -22.51 26.25
N THR A 14 9.74 -23.53 25.63
CA THR A 14 9.22 -24.67 26.39
C THR A 14 10.36 -25.62 26.79
N ALA A 15 10.06 -26.63 27.60
CA ALA A 15 11.03 -27.68 27.96
C ALA A 15 11.39 -28.58 26.75
N GLU A 16 10.57 -28.56 25.69
CA GLU A 16 10.78 -29.34 24.48
C GLU A 16 11.57 -28.51 23.45
N PRO A 17 12.70 -29.02 22.93
CA PRO A 17 13.51 -28.30 21.96
C PRO A 17 12.74 -28.10 20.65
N GLY A 18 12.81 -26.89 20.10
CA GLY A 18 12.13 -26.52 18.85
C GLY A 18 10.70 -26.02 19.02
N ILE A 19 10.17 -25.98 20.25
CA ILE A 19 8.83 -25.43 20.53
C ILE A 19 8.97 -24.10 21.27
N PHE A 20 8.43 -23.06 20.63
CA PHE A 20 8.42 -21.70 21.13
C PHE A 20 6.99 -21.21 21.31
N ARG A 21 6.69 -20.65 22.47
CA ARG A 21 5.42 -19.96 22.72
C ARG A 21 5.62 -18.47 22.51
N VAL A 22 4.82 -17.89 21.63
CA VAL A 22 4.84 -16.46 21.33
C VAL A 22 3.49 -15.86 21.71
N GLU A 23 3.49 -14.85 22.57
CA GLU A 23 2.28 -14.15 22.97
C GLU A 23 2.33 -12.67 22.59
N SER A 24 1.17 -12.15 22.19
CA SER A 24 0.96 -10.74 21.88
C SER A 24 -0.26 -10.21 22.62
N ARG A 25 -0.20 -8.95 23.05
CA ARG A 25 -1.34 -8.24 23.62
C ARG A 25 -2.29 -7.78 22.51
N PRO A 26 -3.58 -7.57 22.81
CA PRO A 26 -4.52 -6.96 21.87
C PRO A 26 -4.02 -5.61 21.35
N LEU A 27 -4.29 -5.33 20.08
CA LEU A 27 -3.85 -4.11 19.40
C LEU A 27 -4.37 -2.85 20.09
N GLY A 28 -5.58 -2.90 20.64
CA GLY A 28 -6.18 -1.85 21.47
C GLY A 28 -5.34 -1.43 22.68
N GLN A 29 -4.45 -2.30 23.16
CA GLN A 29 -3.59 -2.04 24.32
C GLN A 29 -2.18 -1.59 23.94
N VAL A 30 -1.76 -1.79 22.69
CA VAL A 30 -0.39 -1.51 22.23
C VAL A 30 -0.32 -0.38 21.20
N LEU A 31 -1.39 -0.16 20.44
CA LEU A 31 -1.42 0.91 19.44
C LEU A 31 -1.48 2.27 20.12
N PRO A 32 -0.77 3.28 19.58
CA PRO A 32 -0.83 4.62 20.09
C PRO A 32 -2.25 5.19 19.92
N ALA A 33 -2.68 6.03 20.87
CA ALA A 33 -4.07 6.52 20.95
C ALA A 33 -4.58 7.18 19.67
N ASN A 34 -3.69 7.82 18.89
CA ASN A 34 -4.04 8.43 17.61
C ASN A 34 -4.45 7.43 16.51
N LEU A 35 -4.09 6.14 16.65
CA LEU A 35 -4.54 5.06 15.78
C LEU A 35 -5.78 4.33 16.33
N LEU A 36 -6.12 4.53 17.60
CA LEU A 36 -7.30 3.94 18.26
C LEU A 36 -8.55 4.80 18.12
N SER A 37 -8.39 6.13 18.15
CA SER A 37 -9.51 7.08 18.11
C SER A 37 -10.34 7.03 16.83
N GLY A 38 -9.82 6.45 15.75
CA GLY A 38 -10.53 6.29 14.47
C GLY A 38 -10.96 4.88 14.10
N GLY A 39 -10.81 3.94 15.02
CA GLY A 39 -10.82 2.51 14.67
C GLY A 39 -9.49 2.10 14.01
N PRO A 40 -9.10 0.83 14.10
CA PRO A 40 -7.84 0.40 13.54
C PRO A 40 -7.86 0.61 12.03
N PRO A 41 -6.74 1.01 11.43
CA PRO A 41 -6.69 1.16 10.00
C PRO A 41 -6.84 -0.24 9.37
N PHE A 42 -7.61 -0.34 8.27
CA PHE A 42 -7.65 -1.52 7.39
C PHE A 42 -8.35 -2.78 7.94
N ASP A 43 -9.61 -2.66 8.39
CA ASP A 43 -10.47 -3.80 8.79
C ASP A 43 -9.92 -4.66 9.94
N VAL A 44 -8.99 -4.10 10.71
CA VAL A 44 -8.47 -4.71 11.93
C VAL A 44 -9.38 -4.33 13.10
N ALA A 45 -9.61 -5.24 14.04
CA ALA A 45 -10.40 -4.98 15.24
C ALA A 45 -9.49 -4.71 16.46
N PRO A 46 -9.85 -3.81 17.40
CA PRO A 46 -8.99 -3.46 18.54
C PRO A 46 -8.70 -4.62 19.50
N ASP A 47 -9.59 -5.61 19.53
CA ASP A 47 -9.45 -6.84 20.31
C ASP A 47 -8.54 -7.88 19.64
N GLN A 48 -8.25 -7.74 18.34
CA GLN A 48 -7.32 -8.63 17.65
C GLN A 48 -5.89 -8.46 18.15
N THR A 49 -5.11 -9.53 18.06
CA THR A 49 -3.68 -9.52 18.38
C THR A 49 -2.80 -9.45 17.13
N ALA A 50 -1.54 -9.05 17.26
CA ALA A 50 -0.61 -9.08 16.12
C ALA A 50 -0.35 -10.52 15.63
N MET A 51 -0.47 -11.52 16.51
CA MET A 51 -0.31 -12.93 16.15
C MET A 51 -1.48 -13.44 15.29
N GLU A 52 -2.71 -13.00 15.56
CA GLU A 52 -3.87 -13.30 14.73
C GLU A 52 -3.76 -12.68 13.34
N LEU A 53 -3.26 -11.43 13.26
CA LEU A 53 -3.00 -10.77 11.97
C LEU A 53 -1.90 -11.49 11.19
N LEU A 54 -0.80 -11.86 11.86
CA LEU A 54 0.29 -12.64 11.27
C LEU A 54 -0.24 -13.97 10.72
N GLU A 55 -1.06 -14.68 11.50
CA GLU A 55 -1.64 -15.96 11.11
C GLU A 55 -2.60 -15.82 9.92
N THR A 56 -3.44 -14.78 9.91
CA THR A 56 -4.35 -14.49 8.81
C THR A 56 -3.58 -14.20 7.53
N GLY A 57 -2.58 -13.32 7.60
CA GLY A 57 -1.70 -13.00 6.48
C GLY A 57 -0.92 -14.22 5.99
N LEU A 58 -0.42 -15.05 6.90
CA LEU A 58 0.30 -16.28 6.56
C LEU A 58 -0.60 -17.28 5.84
N ALA A 59 -1.82 -17.50 6.32
CA ALA A 59 -2.75 -18.43 5.69
C ALA A 59 -3.11 -17.99 4.25
N GLU A 60 -3.38 -16.69 4.05
CA GLU A 60 -3.67 -16.17 2.71
C GLU A 60 -2.44 -16.24 1.80
N ALA A 61 -1.25 -15.96 2.31
CA ALA A 61 0.00 -16.09 1.55
C ALA A 61 0.28 -17.56 1.17
N LEU A 62 0.05 -18.51 2.09
CA LEU A 62 0.16 -19.95 1.83
C LEU A 62 -0.78 -20.42 0.71
N SER A 63 -1.98 -19.82 0.65
CA SER A 63 -2.97 -20.10 -0.40
C SER A 63 -2.65 -19.47 -1.76
N GLY A 64 -1.65 -18.58 -1.85
CA GLY A 64 -1.30 -17.88 -3.08
C GLY A 64 -2.26 -16.73 -3.44
N ALA A 65 -2.98 -16.16 -2.48
CA ALA A 65 -4.00 -15.15 -2.73
C ALA A 65 -3.41 -13.82 -3.21
N THR A 66 -3.33 -13.60 -4.53
CA THR A 66 -2.68 -12.42 -5.12
C THR A 66 -3.38 -11.08 -4.86
N ASN A 67 -4.67 -11.11 -4.49
CA ASN A 67 -5.47 -9.91 -4.21
C ASN A 67 -5.88 -9.79 -2.73
N SER A 68 -5.12 -10.45 -1.84
CA SER A 68 -5.30 -10.40 -0.40
C SER A 68 -5.22 -8.97 0.17
N THR A 69 -6.01 -8.72 1.21
CA THR A 69 -5.85 -7.54 2.08
C THR A 69 -5.17 -7.88 3.41
N ALA A 70 -4.90 -9.16 3.67
CA ALA A 70 -4.35 -9.67 4.93
C ALA A 70 -2.82 -9.60 5.00
N PHE A 71 -2.13 -9.36 3.88
CA PHE A 71 -0.68 -9.19 3.87
C PHE A 71 -0.23 -8.03 2.97
N ASP A 72 0.99 -7.54 3.24
CA ASP A 72 1.69 -6.55 2.44
C ASP A 72 3.13 -6.98 2.12
N ALA A 73 3.89 -6.11 1.47
CA ALA A 73 5.29 -6.36 1.14
C ALA A 73 6.14 -6.72 2.36
N GLY A 74 5.91 -6.07 3.50
CA GLY A 74 6.68 -6.27 4.72
C GLY A 74 6.38 -7.61 5.38
N LEU A 75 5.11 -8.03 5.37
CA LEU A 75 4.74 -9.37 5.84
C LEU A 75 5.29 -10.45 4.93
N LEU A 76 5.20 -10.31 3.60
CA LEU A 76 5.79 -11.28 2.67
C LEU A 76 7.32 -11.37 2.83
N GLU A 77 8.00 -10.26 3.07
CA GLU A 77 9.44 -10.24 3.39
C GLU A 77 9.71 -11.00 4.69
N THR A 78 8.91 -10.75 5.72
CA THR A 78 9.01 -11.43 7.02
C THR A 78 8.83 -12.94 6.87
N PHE A 79 7.84 -13.38 6.10
CA PHE A 79 7.65 -14.80 5.85
C PHE A 79 8.79 -15.41 5.01
N SER A 80 9.32 -14.65 4.06
CA SER A 80 10.46 -15.07 3.25
C SER A 80 11.74 -15.26 4.08
N ALA A 81 11.89 -14.52 5.19
CA ALA A 81 13.05 -14.64 6.08
C ALA A 81 13.17 -16.02 6.76
N PHE A 82 12.08 -16.80 6.83
CA PHE A 82 12.13 -18.18 7.33
C PHE A 82 12.94 -19.13 6.45
N ALA A 83 13.26 -18.75 5.20
CA ALA A 83 14.20 -19.49 4.33
C ALA A 83 15.49 -19.89 5.06
N ARG A 84 16.00 -19.00 5.93
CA ARG A 84 17.23 -19.21 6.70
C ARG A 84 17.13 -20.38 7.68
N LEU A 85 15.95 -20.69 8.21
CA LEU A 85 15.77 -21.85 9.10
C LEU A 85 15.85 -23.16 8.31
N PHE A 86 15.28 -23.19 7.10
CA PHE A 86 15.37 -24.36 6.22
C PHE A 86 16.80 -24.62 5.72
N GLU A 87 17.61 -23.57 5.56
CA GLU A 87 19.06 -23.70 5.30
C GLU A 87 19.83 -24.33 6.46
N GLN A 88 19.32 -24.22 7.69
CA GLN A 88 19.91 -24.80 8.89
C GLN A 88 19.44 -26.24 9.18
N GLY A 89 18.66 -26.84 8.26
CA GLY A 89 18.18 -28.21 8.38
C GLY A 89 16.81 -28.37 9.03
N VAL A 90 16.08 -27.27 9.29
CA VAL A 90 14.65 -27.35 9.62
C VAL A 90 13.90 -27.83 8.39
N GLU A 91 13.03 -28.83 8.53
CA GLU A 91 12.23 -29.37 7.41
C GLU A 91 10.83 -28.77 7.36
N LEU A 92 10.26 -28.43 8.51
CA LEU A 92 8.89 -27.95 8.65
C LEU A 92 8.78 -26.98 9.83
N ILE A 93 8.01 -25.91 9.64
CA ILE A 93 7.59 -24.99 10.69
C ILE A 93 6.08 -25.08 10.83
N GLU A 94 5.59 -25.27 12.05
CA GLU A 94 4.16 -25.30 12.36
C GLU A 94 3.79 -24.10 13.25
N PHE A 95 2.80 -23.32 12.82
CA PHE A 95 2.16 -22.30 13.64
C PHE A 95 0.88 -22.90 14.20
N VAL A 96 0.81 -23.05 15.51
CA VAL A 96 -0.30 -23.72 16.21
C VAL A 96 -1.06 -22.71 17.06
N GLN A 97 -2.28 -22.36 16.63
CA GLN A 97 -3.27 -21.61 17.41
C GLN A 97 -4.63 -22.35 17.35
N GLU A 98 -5.70 -21.71 16.88
CA GLU A 98 -6.99 -22.36 16.61
C GLU A 98 -6.92 -23.33 15.43
N ARG A 99 -6.01 -23.07 14.49
CA ARG A 99 -5.66 -23.95 13.38
C ARG A 99 -4.14 -24.15 13.32
N VAL A 100 -3.74 -25.18 12.59
CA VAL A 100 -2.32 -25.49 12.33
C VAL A 100 -1.97 -25.02 10.92
N LEU A 101 -1.08 -24.04 10.81
CA LEU A 101 -0.50 -23.61 9.54
C LEU A 101 0.89 -24.23 9.39
N ARG A 102 1.13 -24.83 8.22
CA ARG A 102 2.39 -25.49 7.89
C ARG A 102 3.16 -24.69 6.87
N MET A 103 4.43 -24.48 7.15
CA MET A 103 5.36 -23.81 6.26
C MET A 103 6.56 -24.72 6.03
N ASP A 104 6.75 -25.12 4.78
CA ASP A 104 7.93 -25.82 4.28
C ASP A 104 8.74 -24.89 3.36
N ARG A 105 9.81 -25.41 2.76
CA ARG A 105 10.65 -24.66 1.82
C ARG A 105 9.85 -24.14 0.62
N ASP A 106 8.94 -24.96 0.08
CA ASP A 106 8.15 -24.59 -1.10
C ASP A 106 7.15 -23.48 -0.77
N ALA A 107 6.59 -23.47 0.45
CA ALA A 107 5.75 -22.39 0.95
C ALA A 107 6.49 -21.06 0.98
N VAL A 108 7.73 -21.06 1.46
CA VAL A 108 8.57 -19.85 1.47
C VAL A 108 8.84 -19.35 0.05
N GLU A 109 9.14 -20.24 -0.90
CA GLU A 109 9.35 -19.83 -2.29
C GLU A 109 8.09 -19.25 -2.93
N ARG A 110 6.90 -19.80 -2.62
CA ARG A 110 5.62 -19.21 -3.06
C ARG A 110 5.43 -17.78 -2.54
N MET A 111 5.79 -17.51 -1.28
CA MET A 111 5.70 -16.18 -0.68
C MET A 111 6.70 -15.21 -1.31
N ALA A 112 7.93 -15.67 -1.57
CA ALA A 112 8.93 -14.92 -2.32
C ALA A 112 8.45 -14.60 -3.74
N HIS A 113 7.76 -15.54 -4.40
CA HIS A 113 7.15 -15.30 -5.70
C HIS A 113 6.06 -14.23 -5.66
N LEU A 114 5.12 -14.30 -4.70
CA LEU A 114 4.12 -13.24 -4.49
C LEU A 114 4.77 -11.87 -4.27
N ARG A 115 5.87 -11.82 -3.51
CA ARG A 115 6.62 -10.58 -3.24
C ARG A 115 7.24 -10.00 -4.51
N ARG A 116 7.75 -10.85 -5.41
CA ARG A 116 8.31 -10.42 -6.71
C ARG A 116 7.24 -9.93 -7.69
N GLN A 117 6.02 -10.47 -7.59
CA GLN A 117 4.87 -9.99 -8.38
C GLN A 117 4.36 -8.62 -7.93
N MET A 118 4.62 -8.24 -6.67
CA MET A 118 4.13 -6.98 -6.12
C MET A 118 4.85 -5.78 -6.78
N PRO A 119 4.10 -4.88 -7.45
CA PRO A 119 4.68 -3.70 -8.04
C PRO A 119 5.33 -2.78 -7.00
N ALA A 120 6.38 -2.08 -7.41
CA ALA A 120 7.00 -1.06 -6.59
C ALA A 120 6.02 0.08 -6.29
N SER A 121 6.07 0.59 -5.06
CA SER A 121 5.31 1.78 -4.69
C SER A 121 5.72 2.98 -5.54
N ARG A 122 4.79 3.86 -5.86
CA ARG A 122 5.07 5.06 -6.67
C ARG A 122 4.22 6.26 -6.28
N ALA A 123 4.69 7.44 -6.64
CA ALA A 123 3.94 8.68 -6.52
C ALA A 123 2.78 8.71 -7.52
N VAL A 124 1.62 9.21 -7.09
CA VAL A 124 0.43 9.36 -7.93
C VAL A 124 -0.34 10.63 -7.56
N TRP A 125 -1.17 11.05 -8.51
CA TRP A 125 -2.31 11.93 -8.28
C TRP A 125 -3.58 11.19 -8.63
N ILE A 126 -4.57 11.21 -7.73
CA ILE A 126 -5.88 10.58 -7.95
C ILE A 126 -6.94 11.54 -7.48
N ALA A 127 -7.90 11.84 -8.35
CA ALA A 127 -9.08 12.61 -8.03
C ALA A 127 -10.28 11.71 -7.72
N GLY A 128 -11.07 12.10 -6.74
CA GLY A 128 -12.27 11.37 -6.35
C GLY A 128 -13.02 12.02 -5.21
N THR A 129 -14.14 11.41 -4.83
CA THR A 129 -14.91 11.86 -3.67
C THR A 129 -14.27 11.32 -2.40
N LEU A 130 -13.95 12.22 -1.47
CA LEU A 130 -13.36 11.86 -0.18
C LEU A 130 -14.46 11.48 0.82
N ASP A 131 -14.33 10.31 1.44
CA ASP A 131 -15.10 9.92 2.61
C ASP A 131 -14.19 9.63 3.80
N LEU A 132 -14.68 10.01 4.98
CA LEU A 132 -14.03 9.81 6.26
C LEU A 132 -14.97 9.02 7.16
N PRO A 133 -14.59 7.83 7.64
CA PRO A 133 -15.45 7.01 8.48
C PRO A 133 -15.87 7.77 9.76
N ARG A 134 -14.92 8.43 10.43
CA ARG A 134 -15.18 9.23 11.63
C ARG A 134 -14.41 10.55 11.64
N PRO A 135 -14.92 11.56 12.36
CA PRO A 135 -14.16 12.80 12.59
C PRO A 135 -12.90 12.53 13.39
N GLY A 136 -11.76 13.06 12.94
CA GLY A 136 -10.46 12.83 13.59
C GLY A 136 -9.63 11.72 12.94
N ASP A 137 -10.22 10.92 12.05
CA ASP A 137 -9.55 9.82 11.38
C ASP A 137 -8.50 10.33 10.40
N ARG A 138 -7.36 9.64 10.40
CA ARG A 138 -6.34 9.77 9.35
C ARG A 138 -6.56 8.78 8.22
N VAL A 139 -7.46 7.81 8.41
CA VAL A 139 -7.86 6.84 7.40
C VAL A 139 -9.01 7.44 6.61
N PHE A 140 -8.93 7.32 5.29
CA PHE A 140 -9.96 7.83 4.39
C PHE A 140 -10.26 6.80 3.30
N THR A 141 -11.43 6.99 2.69
CA THR A 141 -11.81 6.31 1.46
C THR A 141 -11.90 7.34 0.35
N LEU A 142 -11.32 7.04 -0.81
CA LEU A 142 -11.43 7.84 -2.01
C LEU A 142 -12.20 7.03 -3.04
N VAL A 143 -13.24 7.64 -3.62
CA VAL A 143 -14.04 7.04 -4.68
C VAL A 143 -13.84 7.85 -5.97
N PRO A 144 -12.94 7.42 -6.87
CA PRO A 144 -12.75 8.05 -8.18
C PRO A 144 -13.97 7.83 -9.08
N ARG A 145 -13.97 8.48 -10.25
CA ARG A 145 -15.09 8.38 -11.21
C ARG A 145 -15.38 6.95 -11.67
N SER A 146 -14.35 6.10 -11.70
CA SER A 146 -14.47 4.68 -12.02
C SER A 146 -15.35 3.89 -11.03
N GLY A 147 -15.66 4.46 -9.86
CA GLY A 147 -16.38 3.79 -8.78
C GLY A 147 -15.52 2.86 -7.93
N ALA A 148 -14.22 2.75 -8.22
CA ALA A 148 -13.30 1.98 -7.40
C ALA A 148 -13.22 2.58 -5.97
N VAL A 149 -13.18 1.73 -4.96
CA VAL A 149 -13.07 2.16 -3.57
C VAL A 149 -11.61 2.04 -3.12
N LEU A 150 -10.92 3.16 -2.99
CA LEU A 150 -9.51 3.20 -2.61
C LEU A 150 -9.36 3.61 -1.15
N LYS A 151 -8.70 2.77 -0.34
CA LYS A 151 -8.38 3.10 1.06
C LYS A 151 -7.06 3.86 1.13
N GLY A 152 -6.99 4.87 1.99
CA GLY A 152 -5.78 5.66 2.18
C GLY A 152 -5.55 6.12 3.62
N LEU A 153 -4.33 6.59 3.86
CA LEU A 153 -3.84 7.09 5.14
C LEU A 153 -3.18 8.45 4.95
N ALA A 154 -3.59 9.44 5.74
CA ALA A 154 -3.09 10.81 5.71
C ALA A 154 -2.34 11.14 7.01
N GLU A 155 -1.15 10.56 7.16
CA GLU A 155 -0.36 10.65 8.40
C GLU A 155 0.08 12.08 8.73
N GLN A 156 0.40 12.87 7.71
CA GLN A 156 0.98 14.20 7.86
C GLN A 156 -0.05 15.34 7.80
N MET A 157 -1.34 15.01 7.64
CA MET A 157 -2.39 16.01 7.48
C MET A 157 -3.13 16.28 8.79
N GLU A 158 -3.48 17.54 9.05
CA GLU A 158 -4.28 17.88 10.22
C GLU A 158 -5.72 17.33 10.09
N PRO A 159 -6.28 16.68 11.13
CA PRO A 159 -7.62 16.09 11.04
C PRO A 159 -8.72 17.11 10.71
N ALA A 160 -8.58 18.35 11.16
CA ALA A 160 -9.52 19.42 10.83
C ALA A 160 -9.55 19.74 9.32
N ARG A 161 -8.39 19.66 8.65
CA ARG A 161 -8.28 19.86 7.20
C ARG A 161 -8.92 18.70 6.45
N LEU A 162 -8.70 17.47 6.88
CA LEU A 162 -9.36 16.30 6.29
C LEU A 162 -10.89 16.41 6.42
N LEU A 163 -11.38 16.79 7.60
CA LEU A 163 -12.81 16.96 7.85
C LEU A 163 -13.44 18.02 6.94
N ALA A 164 -12.73 19.13 6.67
CA ALA A 164 -13.20 20.18 5.77
C ALA A 164 -13.37 19.71 4.30
N LEU A 165 -12.60 18.69 3.90
CA LEU A 165 -12.64 18.09 2.57
C LEU A 165 -13.65 16.92 2.45
N ARG A 166 -14.27 16.49 3.56
CA ARG A 166 -15.20 15.35 3.57
C ARG A 166 -16.38 15.60 2.64
N GLY A 167 -16.70 14.58 1.83
CA GLY A 167 -17.80 14.61 0.86
C GLY A 167 -17.52 15.48 -0.37
N ARG A 168 -16.36 16.12 -0.47
CA ARG A 168 -15.96 16.91 -1.63
C ARG A 168 -15.19 16.07 -2.62
N SER A 169 -15.17 16.54 -3.87
CA SER A 169 -14.21 16.08 -4.87
C SER A 169 -12.84 16.64 -4.53
N VAL A 170 -11.85 15.77 -4.39
CA VAL A 170 -10.48 16.13 -4.00
C VAL A 170 -9.47 15.47 -4.92
N VAL A 171 -8.32 16.10 -5.08
CA VAL A 171 -7.11 15.46 -5.61
C VAL A 171 -6.25 15.05 -4.43
N VAL A 172 -5.86 13.77 -4.43
CA VAL A 172 -4.92 13.21 -3.46
C VAL A 172 -3.57 13.01 -4.15
N SER A 173 -2.52 13.60 -3.59
CA SER A 173 -1.14 13.32 -3.98
C SER A 173 -0.45 12.46 -2.92
N GLY A 174 0.34 11.49 -3.36
CA GLY A 174 1.17 10.72 -2.45
C GLY A 174 1.61 9.39 -3.04
N MET A 175 1.94 8.44 -2.17
CA MET A 175 2.53 7.16 -2.55
C MET A 175 1.50 6.03 -2.53
N VAL A 176 1.36 5.31 -3.63
CA VAL A 176 0.53 4.10 -3.70
C VAL A 176 1.36 2.87 -3.44
N ALA A 177 0.85 1.98 -2.58
CA ALA A 177 1.31 0.61 -2.45
C ALA A 177 0.37 -0.33 -3.21
N PHE A 178 0.93 -1.40 -3.78
CA PHE A 178 0.21 -2.37 -4.60
C PHE A 178 0.12 -3.75 -3.96
N ARG A 179 -0.85 -4.54 -4.40
CA ARG A 179 -0.95 -5.98 -4.13
C ARG A 179 -0.16 -6.78 -5.18
N PRO A 180 0.12 -8.08 -4.96
CA PRO A 180 0.69 -8.95 -6.01
C PRO A 180 -0.11 -8.94 -7.31
N SER A 181 -1.44 -8.78 -7.23
CA SER A 181 -2.32 -8.63 -8.41
C SER A 181 -2.09 -7.35 -9.22
N GLY A 182 -1.32 -6.38 -8.71
CA GLY A 182 -1.19 -5.04 -9.27
C GLY A 182 -2.32 -4.08 -8.89
N ALA A 183 -3.33 -4.52 -8.14
CA ALA A 183 -4.35 -3.65 -7.60
C ALA A 183 -3.79 -2.72 -6.51
N ILE A 184 -4.36 -1.53 -6.38
CA ILE A 184 -4.00 -0.59 -5.31
C ILE A 184 -4.36 -1.22 -3.95
N ALA A 185 -3.36 -1.43 -3.11
CA ALA A 185 -3.53 -1.85 -1.73
C ALA A 185 -3.91 -0.67 -0.85
N ARG A 186 -3.19 0.45 -0.99
CA ARG A 186 -3.32 1.63 -0.13
C ARG A 186 -2.69 2.87 -0.76
N ILE A 187 -3.25 4.04 -0.43
CA ILE A 187 -2.67 5.35 -0.72
C ILE A 187 -2.11 5.95 0.58
N HIS A 188 -0.84 6.37 0.57
CA HIS A 188 -0.25 7.21 1.62
C HIS A 188 -0.29 8.65 1.14
N ALA A 189 -1.26 9.41 1.63
CA ALA A 189 -1.49 10.77 1.20
C ALA A 189 -0.50 11.73 1.85
N GLU A 190 0.16 12.50 1.00
CA GLU A 190 1.06 13.58 1.38
C GLU A 190 0.33 14.92 1.34
N GLN A 191 -0.51 15.14 0.32
CA GLN A 191 -1.31 16.36 0.18
C GLN A 191 -2.70 16.04 -0.36
N MET A 192 -3.67 16.87 0.03
CA MET A 192 -4.99 16.90 -0.58
C MET A 192 -5.50 18.32 -0.71
N HIS A 193 -6.21 18.57 -1.79
CA HIS A 193 -6.93 19.82 -2.05
C HIS A 193 -8.23 19.53 -2.79
N GLU A 194 -9.16 20.48 -2.74
CA GLU A 194 -10.40 20.41 -3.49
C GLU A 194 -10.12 20.42 -5.00
N ALA A 195 -10.74 19.50 -5.73
CA ALA A 195 -10.50 19.31 -7.15
C ALA A 195 -11.21 20.39 -7.97
N SER A 196 -10.50 21.00 -8.91
CA SER A 196 -11.12 21.78 -9.97
C SER A 196 -11.75 20.87 -11.05
N ALA A 197 -12.54 21.44 -11.95
CA ALA A 197 -13.07 20.69 -13.10
C ALA A 197 -11.94 20.07 -13.95
N ARG A 198 -10.83 20.80 -14.14
CA ARG A 198 -9.66 20.33 -14.88
C ARG A 198 -8.97 19.15 -14.18
N ASP A 199 -8.90 19.19 -12.85
CA ASP A 199 -8.28 18.10 -12.08
C ASP A 199 -9.09 16.81 -12.18
N LEU A 200 -10.41 16.93 -12.18
CA LEU A 200 -11.30 15.79 -12.37
C LEU A 200 -11.13 15.18 -13.77
N GLU A 201 -10.89 15.97 -14.80
CA GLU A 201 -10.62 15.43 -16.13
C GLU A 201 -9.28 14.69 -16.21
N LEU A 202 -8.24 15.21 -15.55
CA LEU A 202 -6.88 14.65 -15.63
C LEU A 202 -6.65 13.44 -14.71
N TRP A 203 -7.25 13.44 -13.52
CA TRP A 203 -6.84 12.54 -12.43
C TRP A 203 -7.94 11.59 -11.94
N SER A 204 -9.11 11.57 -12.59
CA SER A 204 -10.22 10.69 -12.15
C SER A 204 -9.98 9.20 -12.41
N ASP A 205 -9.02 8.86 -13.27
CA ASP A 205 -8.70 7.48 -13.61
C ASP A 205 -7.69 6.88 -12.63
N VAL A 206 -7.91 5.62 -12.27
CA VAL A 206 -7.07 4.92 -11.31
C VAL A 206 -5.79 4.46 -12.00
N PRO A 207 -4.61 4.89 -11.52
CA PRO A 207 -3.37 4.61 -12.23
C PRO A 207 -2.94 3.14 -11.98
N GLY A 208 -2.74 2.37 -13.05
CA GLY A 208 -2.26 0.97 -13.01
C GLY A 208 -0.73 0.85 -13.01
N PRO A 209 -0.15 -0.26 -12.52
CA PRO A 209 1.31 -0.42 -12.38
C PRO A 209 2.03 -0.26 -13.74
N LEU A 210 3.20 0.41 -13.73
CA LEU A 210 3.97 0.73 -14.96
C LEU A 210 4.54 -0.50 -15.67
N TRP A 211 4.67 -1.62 -14.95
CA TRP A 211 5.20 -2.88 -15.45
C TRP A 211 4.26 -4.00 -14.97
N SER A 212 3.11 -4.13 -15.60
CA SER A 212 2.44 -5.42 -15.53
C SER A 212 3.29 -6.37 -16.36
N LEU A 213 4.12 -7.21 -15.74
CA LEU A 213 4.72 -8.34 -16.45
C LEU A 213 3.55 -9.12 -17.08
N PRO A 214 3.47 -9.24 -18.42
CA PRO A 214 2.45 -10.08 -19.01
C PRO A 214 2.75 -11.51 -18.60
N GLY A 215 1.78 -12.17 -17.98
CA GLY A 215 1.72 -13.63 -18.00
C GLY A 215 1.82 -14.11 -19.44
N GLU A 216 2.49 -15.24 -19.64
CA GLU A 216 2.78 -15.90 -20.92
C GLU A 216 1.71 -15.66 -21.99
N GLY A 217 1.98 -14.75 -22.92
CA GLY A 217 1.00 -14.36 -23.93
C GLY A 217 1.46 -13.34 -24.97
N TRP A 218 2.73 -12.93 -24.99
CA TRP A 218 3.28 -12.16 -26.11
C TRP A 218 3.57 -13.08 -27.31
N SER A 219 2.49 -13.48 -27.99
CA SER A 219 2.56 -13.81 -29.41
C SER A 219 1.99 -12.62 -30.18
N ARG A 220 2.90 -11.87 -30.83
CA ARG A 220 2.65 -10.88 -31.89
C ARG A 220 1.50 -9.87 -31.63
N ALA A 221 1.86 -8.71 -31.08
CA ALA A 221 1.16 -7.46 -31.37
C ALA A 221 2.16 -6.48 -32.00
N ASP A 222 1.67 -5.73 -32.98
CA ASP A 222 2.40 -4.99 -34.02
C ASP A 222 3.50 -4.01 -33.55
N PRO A 223 4.53 -3.74 -34.39
CA PRO A 223 5.62 -2.81 -34.10
C PRO A 223 5.24 -1.33 -34.05
N GLU A 224 3.95 -0.98 -34.16
CA GLU A 224 3.50 0.43 -34.26
C GLU A 224 3.07 1.05 -32.93
N THR A 225 2.95 0.29 -31.84
CA THR A 225 2.59 0.87 -30.54
C THR A 225 3.84 1.28 -29.77
N ARG A 226 4.63 2.20 -30.34
CA ARG A 226 5.57 2.99 -29.53
C ARG A 226 4.72 3.93 -28.67
N LEU A 227 4.51 3.54 -27.41
CA LEU A 227 4.08 4.45 -26.35
C LEU A 227 5.05 5.63 -26.33
N SER A 228 4.68 6.73 -26.96
CA SER A 228 5.45 7.97 -26.92
C SER A 228 5.40 8.53 -25.51
N PHE A 229 6.51 9.14 -25.09
CA PHE A 229 6.68 9.77 -23.78
C PHE A 229 5.61 10.85 -23.49
N GLU A 230 4.97 11.36 -24.55
CA GLU A 230 3.87 12.36 -24.54
C GLU A 230 2.54 11.79 -24.04
N ALA A 231 2.27 10.50 -24.23
CA ALA A 231 1.04 9.87 -23.73
C ALA A 231 1.03 9.72 -22.19
N LEU A 232 2.21 9.81 -21.55
CA LEU A 232 2.40 9.60 -20.12
C LEU A 232 2.37 10.88 -19.27
N LEU A 233 2.51 12.06 -19.89
CA LEU A 233 2.64 13.35 -19.18
C LEU A 233 1.51 14.35 -19.45
N GLY A 234 0.57 14.02 -20.34
CA GLY A 234 -0.38 15.02 -20.83
C GLY A 234 0.34 15.99 -21.75
N SER A 235 -0.25 16.21 -22.92
CA SER A 235 0.23 17.19 -23.90
C SER A 235 0.42 18.55 -23.23
N ARG A 236 1.69 18.98 -23.11
CA ARG A 236 2.05 20.38 -22.96
C ARG A 236 1.45 21.08 -24.19
N PRO A 237 0.66 22.17 -24.03
CA PRO A 237 0.17 22.90 -25.19
C PRO A 237 1.38 23.29 -26.02
N GLU A 238 1.36 22.95 -27.31
CA GLU A 238 2.39 23.40 -28.24
C GLU A 238 2.42 24.92 -28.18
N GLU A 239 3.60 25.38 -27.80
CA GLU A 239 4.17 26.71 -27.95
C GLU A 239 3.42 27.58 -28.96
N ASP A 240 2.71 28.60 -28.45
CA ASP A 240 2.82 29.91 -29.08
C ASP A 240 4.31 30.27 -29.03
N GLU A 241 4.87 30.61 -30.19
CA GLU A 241 6.29 30.87 -30.46
C GLU A 241 6.84 32.03 -29.59
N GLU A 242 7.06 31.83 -28.30
CA GLU A 242 7.98 32.66 -27.51
C GLU A 242 9.40 32.19 -27.83
N SER A 243 10.00 32.85 -28.82
CA SER A 243 11.40 32.70 -29.20
C SER A 243 12.31 32.76 -27.97
N GLU A 244 13.34 31.92 -27.92
CA GLU A 244 14.36 31.91 -26.84
C GLU A 244 14.95 33.30 -26.53
N GLU A 245 14.85 34.25 -27.47
CA GLU A 245 15.21 35.65 -27.30
C GLU A 245 14.35 36.40 -26.25
N ASP A 246 13.04 36.15 -26.18
CA ASP A 246 12.15 36.83 -25.22
C ASP A 246 12.35 36.29 -23.80
N PHE A 247 12.67 35.00 -23.68
CA PHE A 247 13.00 34.37 -22.39
C PHE A 247 14.32 34.89 -21.80
N LEU A 248 15.33 35.12 -22.65
CA LEU A 248 16.59 35.72 -22.22
C LEU A 248 16.44 37.18 -21.80
N ALA A 249 15.61 37.96 -22.50
CA ALA A 249 15.33 39.35 -22.16
C ALA A 249 14.63 39.49 -20.79
N ALA A 250 13.68 38.61 -20.47
CA ALA A 250 12.99 38.62 -19.17
C ALA A 250 13.91 38.25 -18.00
N LEU A 251 14.93 37.42 -18.23
CA LEU A 251 15.88 37.02 -17.19
C LEU A 251 16.87 38.16 -16.86
N GLU A 252 17.22 38.98 -17.86
CA GLU A 252 18.14 40.10 -17.69
C GLU A 252 17.47 41.28 -16.96
N GLU A 253 16.15 41.45 -17.07
CA GLU A 253 15.38 42.47 -16.37
C GLU A 253 15.19 42.19 -14.85
N MET A 254 15.45 40.96 -14.41
CA MET A 254 15.36 40.53 -13.00
C MET A 254 16.70 40.53 -12.26
N SER A 255 17.81 40.91 -12.91
CA SER A 255 19.14 41.09 -12.31
C SER A 255 19.45 42.57 -12.06
#